data_AF-A0A2S7CR55-F1
#
_entry.id   AF-A0A2S7CR55-F1
#
_cell.length_a   1.000
_cell.length_b   1.000
_cell.length_c   1.000
_cell.angle_alpha   90.00
_cell.angle_beta   90.00
_cell.angle_gamma   90.00
#
_symmetry.space_group_name_H-M   'P 1'
#
loop_
_entity.id
_entity.type
_entity.pdbx_description
1 polymer ?
#
loop_
_entity_poly.entity_id
_entity_poly.type
_entity_poly.pdbx_seq_one_letter_code
_entity_poly.pdbx_strand_id
1 'polypeptide(L)'
;MRAAFGQLRDRLARRPDSEHGQALVRLAMILLILVYTLVCASWWDISGRQLQQLLRLIAIAQATALLIFCWIVASPQRSHLRRTFGMLADYGLIGLAMTWIGAPMACLYVVLLWVTIGNGLRFGSEALHTAVGMATLSFGTTLANSTYWHGQLGLGIALLGALIVVPMSLLRTLRERDRAMTGAMPTGVDAASQHGRIPTPSTPPRV
;
A
#
# COMPACT_ATOMS: atom_id res chain seq x y z
N MET A 1 9.29 32.04 7.92
CA MET A 1 8.54 30.77 8.02
C MET A 1 7.67 30.46 6.80
N ARG A 2 6.83 31.38 6.29
CA ARG A 2 5.98 31.13 5.10
C ARG A 2 6.74 30.81 3.81
N ALA A 3 7.90 31.44 3.59
CA ALA A 3 8.74 31.21 2.41
C ALA A 3 9.40 29.81 2.38
N ALA A 4 9.83 29.29 3.54
CA ALA A 4 10.39 27.95 3.66
C ALA A 4 9.32 26.87 3.44
N PHE A 5 8.09 27.09 3.94
CA PHE A 5 6.94 26.25 3.65
C PHE A 5 6.56 26.27 2.17
N GLY A 6 6.62 27.43 1.52
CA GLY A 6 6.39 27.58 0.08
C GLY A 6 7.42 26.83 -0.76
N GLN A 7 8.71 26.98 -0.45
CA GLN A 7 9.78 26.26 -1.13
C GLN A 7 9.74 24.74 -0.91
N LEU A 8 9.35 24.29 0.30
CA LEU A 8 9.17 22.87 0.59
C LEU A 8 7.96 22.31 -0.16
N ARG A 9 6.84 23.04 -0.18
CA ARG A 9 5.63 22.66 -0.94
C ARG A 9 5.91 22.58 -2.43
N ASP A 10 6.63 23.55 -3.00
CA ASP A 10 6.99 23.56 -4.42
C ASP A 10 8.01 22.47 -4.77
N ARG A 11 8.95 22.14 -3.86
CA ARG A 11 9.86 21.00 -4.02
C ARG A 11 9.14 19.65 -3.95
N LEU A 12 8.10 19.52 -3.14
CA LEU A 12 7.29 18.31 -3.03
C LEU A 12 6.31 18.16 -4.20
N ALA A 13 5.68 19.26 -4.64
CA ALA A 13 4.71 19.28 -5.74
C ALA A 13 5.34 19.01 -7.11
N ARG A 14 6.62 19.35 -7.30
CA ARG A 14 7.36 19.06 -8.54
C ARG A 14 7.95 17.65 -8.61
N ARG A 15 7.74 16.80 -7.60
CA ARG A 15 8.29 15.43 -7.61
C ARG A 15 7.24 14.39 -8.04
N PRO A 16 7.61 13.48 -8.96
CA PRO A 16 6.82 12.28 -9.26
C PRO A 16 7.02 11.15 -8.21
N ASP A 17 7.53 11.45 -7.01
CA ASP A 17 7.82 10.44 -5.97
C ASP A 17 6.65 10.23 -5.01
N SER A 18 6.01 9.07 -5.11
CA SER A 18 4.91 8.62 -4.22
C SER A 18 5.30 8.44 -2.74
N GLU A 19 6.60 8.48 -2.39
CA GLU A 19 7.10 8.22 -1.02
C GLU A 19 6.64 9.28 0.00
N HIS A 20 6.71 10.57 -0.36
CA HIS A 20 6.28 11.66 0.53
C HIS A 20 4.77 11.61 0.78
N GLY A 21 4.00 11.30 -0.28
CA GLY A 21 2.56 11.10 -0.17
C GLY A 21 2.22 9.93 0.75
N GLN A 22 2.97 8.82 0.68
CA GLN A 22 2.78 7.69 1.58
C GLN A 22 3.09 8.06 3.04
N ALA A 23 4.16 8.81 3.28
CA ALA A 23 4.50 9.28 4.63
C ALA A 23 3.44 10.24 5.21
N LEU A 24 2.90 11.14 4.39
CA LEU A 24 1.82 12.04 4.79
C LEU A 24 0.52 11.29 5.11
N VAL A 25 0.12 10.35 4.24
CA VAL A 25 -1.06 9.49 4.47
C VAL A 25 -0.90 8.69 5.77
N ARG A 26 0.31 8.18 6.05
CA ARG A 26 0.60 7.50 7.30
C ARG A 26 0.42 8.41 8.51
N LEU A 27 0.98 9.63 8.48
CA LEU A 27 0.82 10.60 9.56
C LEU A 27 -0.65 10.96 9.80
N ALA A 28 -1.42 11.15 8.72
CA ALA A 28 -2.85 11.43 8.80
C ALA A 28 -3.63 10.24 9.37
N MET A 29 -3.30 9.02 8.95
CA MET A 29 -3.96 7.80 9.44
C MET A 29 -3.71 7.57 10.93
N ILE A 30 -2.46 7.71 11.40
CA ILE A 30 -2.15 7.54 12.83
C ILE A 30 -2.84 8.62 13.67
N LEU A 31 -2.89 9.86 13.17
CA LEU A 31 -3.65 10.93 13.82
C LEU A 31 -5.15 10.61 13.87
N LEU A 32 -5.73 10.07 12.80
CA LEU A 32 -7.13 9.65 12.78
C LEU A 32 -7.39 8.54 13.81
N ILE A 33 -6.49 7.56 13.92
CA ILE A 33 -6.57 6.49 14.93
C ILE A 33 -6.47 7.07 16.35
N LEU A 34 -5.61 8.09 16.57
CA LEU A 34 -5.53 8.79 17.84
C LEU A 34 -6.85 9.48 18.19
N VAL A 35 -7.41 10.25 17.27
CA VAL A 35 -8.70 10.94 17.48
C VAL A 35 -9.81 9.92 17.74
N TYR A 36 -9.89 8.86 16.95
CA TYR A 36 -10.82 7.75 17.17
C TYR A 36 -10.67 7.17 18.58
N THR A 37 -9.44 6.93 19.01
CA THR A 37 -9.15 6.42 20.37
C THR A 37 -9.62 7.40 21.43
N LEU A 38 -9.31 8.69 21.31
CA LEU A 38 -9.70 9.68 22.31
C LEU A 38 -11.22 9.88 22.41
N VAL A 39 -11.93 9.83 21.29
CA VAL A 39 -13.39 10.00 21.24
C VAL A 39 -14.12 8.76 21.73
N CYS A 40 -13.64 7.57 21.35
CA CYS A 40 -14.36 6.32 21.59
C CYS A 40 -13.89 5.57 22.84
N ALA A 41 -12.73 5.90 23.43
CA ALA A 41 -12.18 5.14 24.56
C ALA A 41 -13.08 5.10 25.80
N SER A 42 -13.89 6.13 26.04
CA SER A 42 -14.84 6.14 27.16
C SER A 42 -15.97 5.11 27.04
N TRP A 43 -16.19 4.57 25.83
CA TRP A 43 -17.22 3.60 25.51
C TRP A 43 -16.70 2.16 25.50
N TRP A 44 -15.40 1.97 25.72
CA TRP A 44 -14.75 0.67 25.68
C TRP A 44 -14.60 0.10 27.09
N ASP A 45 -14.91 -1.18 27.24
CA ASP A 45 -14.65 -1.92 28.48
C ASP A 45 -13.19 -2.37 28.55
N ILE A 46 -12.27 -1.40 28.64
CA ILE A 46 -10.83 -1.64 28.76
C ILE A 46 -10.28 -0.99 30.02
N SER A 47 -9.26 -1.62 30.61
CA SER A 47 -8.58 -1.07 31.78
C SER A 47 -7.82 0.22 31.43
N GLY A 48 -7.68 1.13 32.40
CA GLY A 48 -6.88 2.35 32.23
C GLY A 48 -5.42 2.06 31.83
N ARG A 49 -4.87 0.91 32.27
CA ARG A 49 -3.53 0.46 31.87
C ARG A 49 -3.46 0.10 30.39
N GLN A 50 -4.46 -0.62 29.86
CA GLN A 50 -4.55 -0.94 28.43
C GLN A 50 -4.69 0.32 27.58
N LEU A 51 -5.53 1.27 28.01
CA LEU A 51 -5.67 2.55 27.31
C LEU A 51 -4.33 3.32 27.28
N GLN A 52 -3.61 3.38 28.41
CA GLN A 52 -2.28 3.98 28.45
C GLN A 52 -1.28 3.28 27.54
N GLN A 53 -1.29 1.94 27.49
CA GLN A 53 -0.43 1.16 26.59
C GLN A 53 -0.75 1.47 25.12
N LEU A 54 -2.02 1.54 24.75
CA LEU A 54 -2.47 1.91 23.41
C LEU A 54 -2.01 3.33 23.04
N LEU A 55 -2.21 4.31 23.93
CA LEU A 55 -1.78 5.69 23.68
C LEU A 55 -0.26 5.81 23.51
N ARG A 56 0.53 5.06 24.29
CA ARG A 56 1.99 4.97 24.11
C ARG A 56 2.34 4.35 22.76
N LEU A 57 1.64 3.28 22.36
CA LEU A 57 1.84 2.63 21.07
C LEU A 57 1.57 3.60 19.90
N ILE A 58 0.47 4.36 19.97
CA ILE A 58 0.12 5.39 18.99
C ILE A 58 1.15 6.52 18.98
N ALA A 59 1.64 6.95 20.14
CA ALA A 59 2.68 7.96 20.24
C ALA A 59 4.00 7.49 19.59
N ILE A 60 4.40 6.24 19.84
CA ILE A 60 5.56 5.61 19.19
C ILE A 60 5.33 5.56 17.67
N ALA A 61 4.15 5.13 17.22
CA ALA A 61 3.80 5.10 15.80
C ALA A 61 3.95 6.48 15.15
N GLN A 62 3.43 7.52 15.80
CA GLN A 62 3.51 8.90 15.32
C GLN A 62 4.96 9.39 15.27
N ALA A 63 5.76 9.10 16.30
CA ALA A 63 7.17 9.46 16.36
C ALA A 63 7.97 8.76 15.25
N THR A 64 7.75 7.46 15.02
CA THR A 64 8.39 6.72 13.93
C THR A 64 7.98 7.26 12.56
N ALA A 65 6.70 7.59 12.36
CA ALA A 65 6.23 8.19 11.11
C ALA A 65 6.86 9.56 10.86
N LEU A 66 6.99 10.41 11.89
CA LEU A 66 7.68 11.70 11.81
C LEU A 66 9.17 11.53 11.51
N LEU A 67 9.84 10.58 12.16
CA LEU A 67 11.26 10.30 11.92
C LEU A 67 11.50 9.86 10.47
N ILE A 68 10.65 8.97 9.94
CA ILE A 68 10.71 8.55 8.53
C ILE A 68 10.45 9.74 7.60
N PHE A 69 9.46 10.59 7.91
CA PHE A 69 9.17 11.79 7.12
C PHE A 69 10.35 12.77 7.11
N CYS A 70 10.95 13.06 8.27
CA CYS A 70 12.14 13.90 8.38
C CYS A 70 13.33 13.29 7.62
N TRP A 71 13.51 11.97 7.66
CA TRP A 71 14.53 11.29 6.86
C TRP A 71 14.26 11.41 5.37
N ILE A 72 13.01 11.32 4.91
CA ILE A 72 12.65 11.58 3.52
C ILE A 72 13.04 13.00 3.08
N VAL A 73 12.75 14.00 3.92
CA VAL A 73 13.09 15.41 3.64
C VAL A 73 14.60 15.65 3.65
N ALA A 74 15.34 15.01 4.56
CA ALA A 74 16.79 15.16 4.70
C ALA A 74 17.59 14.38 3.64
N SER A 75 17.14 13.18 3.27
CA SER A 75 17.77 12.32 2.26
C SER A 75 16.76 11.95 1.17
N PRO A 76 16.73 12.71 0.07
CA PRO A 76 15.69 12.59 -0.95
C PRO A 76 15.91 11.45 -1.95
N GLN A 77 16.93 10.61 -1.73
CA GLN A 77 17.21 9.44 -2.56
C GLN A 77 16.22 8.32 -2.21
N ARG A 78 15.81 7.56 -3.23
CA ARG A 78 14.94 6.38 -3.04
C ARG A 78 15.68 5.34 -2.21
N SER A 79 15.03 4.85 -1.17
CA SER A 79 15.61 3.85 -0.26
C SER A 79 14.63 2.72 0.00
N HIS A 80 14.96 1.54 -0.55
CA HIS A 80 14.21 0.31 -0.30
C HIS A 80 14.16 -0.04 1.19
N LEU A 81 15.24 0.23 1.93
CA LEU A 81 15.31 -0.02 3.37
C LEU A 81 14.30 0.83 4.14
N ARG A 82 14.27 2.15 3.88
CA ARG A 82 13.32 3.07 4.53
C ARG A 82 11.88 2.64 4.33
N ARG A 83 11.57 2.14 3.13
CA ARG A 83 10.25 1.65 2.78
C ARG A 83 9.89 0.37 3.53
N THR A 84 10.80 -0.61 3.58
CA THR A 84 10.58 -1.86 4.32
C THR A 84 10.42 -1.61 5.82
N PHE A 85 11.25 -0.75 6.41
CA PHE A 85 11.08 -0.33 7.81
C PHE A 85 9.75 0.36 8.05
N GLY A 86 9.33 1.24 7.12
CA GLY A 86 8.02 1.85 7.17
C GLY A 86 6.91 0.80 7.15
N MET A 87 6.95 -0.17 6.25
CA MET A 87 5.93 -1.23 6.17
C MET A 87 5.93 -2.07 7.45
N LEU A 88 7.10 -2.46 7.95
CA LEU A 88 7.23 -3.24 9.17
C LEU A 88 6.63 -2.50 10.37
N ALA A 89 6.89 -1.20 10.49
CA ALA A 89 6.29 -0.37 11.53
C ALA A 89 4.76 -0.35 11.40
N ASP A 90 4.21 -0.10 10.22
CA ASP A 90 2.75 -0.03 10.01
C ASP A 90 2.09 -1.36 10.39
N TYR A 91 2.58 -2.46 9.82
CA TYR A 91 2.01 -3.79 10.06
C TYR A 91 2.20 -4.24 11.51
N GLY A 92 3.37 -4.01 12.10
CA GLY A 92 3.65 -4.38 13.49
C GLY A 92 2.78 -3.61 14.48
N LEU A 93 2.66 -2.29 14.31
CA LEU A 93 1.88 -1.43 15.20
C LEU A 93 0.38 -1.73 15.10
N ILE A 94 -0.15 -1.95 13.88
CA ILE A 94 -1.54 -2.37 13.68
C ILE A 94 -1.81 -3.72 14.36
N GLY A 95 -0.95 -4.72 14.14
CA GLY A 95 -1.10 -6.04 14.74
C GLY A 95 -1.05 -5.99 16.27
N LEU A 96 -0.11 -5.24 16.84
CA LEU A 96 -0.01 -5.06 18.29
C LEU A 96 -1.26 -4.40 18.89
N ALA A 97 -1.76 -3.34 18.25
CA ALA A 97 -2.99 -2.66 18.69
C ALA A 97 -4.20 -3.60 18.67
N MET A 98 -4.36 -4.37 17.57
CA MET A 98 -5.43 -5.36 17.45
C MET A 98 -5.28 -6.50 18.46
N THR A 99 -4.04 -6.91 18.76
CA THR A 99 -3.76 -8.01 19.70
C THR A 99 -4.14 -7.62 21.13
N TRP A 100 -3.70 -6.43 21.58
CA TRP A 100 -3.85 -6.00 22.97
C TRP A 100 -5.24 -5.47 23.31
N ILE A 101 -5.92 -4.85 22.35
CA ILE A 101 -7.22 -4.19 22.59
C ILE A 101 -8.39 -5.03 22.08
N GLY A 102 -8.20 -5.85 21.03
CA GLY A 102 -9.25 -6.72 20.51
C GLY A 102 -10.32 -5.97 19.72
N ALA A 103 -11.59 -6.17 20.09
CA ALA A 103 -12.76 -5.70 19.32
C ALA A 103 -12.70 -4.21 18.91
N PRO A 104 -12.37 -3.26 19.81
CA PRO A 104 -12.33 -1.83 19.45
C PRO A 104 -11.32 -1.48 18.36
N MET A 105 -10.26 -2.29 18.22
CA MET A 105 -9.21 -2.11 17.22
C MET A 105 -9.39 -3.03 16.00
N ALA A 106 -10.45 -3.84 15.95
CA ALA A 106 -10.72 -4.70 14.80
C ALA A 106 -10.90 -3.89 13.50
N CYS A 107 -11.36 -2.63 13.59
CA CYS A 107 -11.46 -1.71 12.46
C CYS A 107 -10.11 -1.46 11.75
N LEU A 108 -8.98 -1.63 12.46
CA LEU A 108 -7.65 -1.51 11.88
C LEU A 108 -7.35 -2.59 10.83
N TYR A 109 -8.14 -3.67 10.78
CA TYR A 109 -8.08 -4.63 9.66
C TYR A 109 -8.34 -3.95 8.31
N VAL A 110 -9.27 -2.99 8.25
CA VAL A 110 -9.56 -2.23 7.02
C VAL A 110 -8.33 -1.40 6.61
N VAL A 111 -7.68 -0.78 7.60
CA VAL A 111 -6.42 -0.03 7.38
C VAL A 111 -5.31 -0.96 6.90
N LEU A 112 -5.19 -2.14 7.50
CA LEU A 112 -4.23 -3.17 7.11
C LEU A 112 -4.39 -3.53 5.63
N LEU A 113 -5.61 -3.87 5.20
CA LEU A 113 -5.93 -4.23 3.82
C LEU A 113 -5.67 -3.04 2.86
N TRP A 114 -6.10 -1.84 3.24
CA TRP A 114 -5.86 -0.62 2.46
C TRP A 114 -4.38 -0.35 2.24
N VAL A 115 -3.55 -0.46 3.28
CA VAL A 115 -2.09 -0.27 3.19
C VAL A 115 -1.46 -1.34 2.30
N THR A 116 -1.92 -2.59 2.38
CA THR A 116 -1.44 -3.67 1.52
C THR A 116 -1.74 -3.40 0.05
N ILE A 117 -2.99 -3.09 -0.27
CA ILE A 117 -3.42 -2.76 -1.64
C ILE A 117 -2.68 -1.52 -2.16
N GLY A 118 -2.60 -0.46 -1.34
CA GLY A 118 -1.94 0.79 -1.70
C GLY A 118 -0.44 0.61 -1.99
N ASN A 119 0.23 -0.33 -1.32
CA ASN A 119 1.63 -0.66 -1.61
C ASN A 119 1.81 -1.37 -2.96
N GLY A 120 0.87 -2.25 -3.36
CA GLY A 120 0.91 -2.90 -4.66
C GLY A 120 0.61 -1.94 -5.81
N LEU A 121 -0.41 -1.11 -5.66
CA LEU A 121 -0.80 -0.14 -6.68
C LEU A 121 0.28 0.91 -6.95
N ARG A 122 0.98 1.38 -5.90
CA ARG A 122 1.98 2.45 -6.05
C ARG A 122 3.34 1.97 -6.53
N PHE A 123 3.70 0.71 -6.25
CA PHE A 123 5.07 0.24 -6.42
C PHE A 123 5.19 -1.11 -7.13
N GLY A 124 4.09 -1.61 -7.68
CA GLY A 124 4.07 -2.82 -8.51
C GLY A 124 3.99 -4.13 -7.72
N SER A 125 4.14 -5.23 -8.46
CA SER A 125 3.85 -6.58 -7.96
C SER A 125 4.80 -7.07 -6.87
N GLU A 126 6.09 -6.77 -6.98
CA GLU A 126 7.09 -7.22 -6.00
C GLU A 126 6.76 -6.72 -4.60
N ALA A 127 6.39 -5.44 -4.51
CA ALA A 127 6.07 -4.87 -3.22
C ALA A 127 4.71 -5.30 -2.69
N LEU A 128 3.78 -5.70 -3.57
CA LEU A 128 2.51 -6.28 -3.15
C LEU A 128 2.74 -7.62 -2.46
N HIS A 129 3.60 -8.49 -3.00
CA HIS A 129 3.91 -9.77 -2.36
C HIS A 129 4.53 -9.56 -0.97
N THR A 130 5.50 -8.64 -0.84
CA THR A 130 6.09 -8.29 0.46
C THR A 130 5.05 -7.74 1.42
N ALA A 131 4.16 -6.87 0.94
CA ALA A 131 3.08 -6.28 1.74
C ALA A 131 2.07 -7.33 2.21
N VAL A 132 1.64 -8.24 1.34
CA VAL A 132 0.74 -9.36 1.69
C VAL A 132 1.40 -10.28 2.70
N GLY A 133 2.68 -10.62 2.51
CA GLY A 133 3.43 -11.45 3.45
C GLY A 133 3.50 -10.81 4.85
N MET A 134 3.87 -9.52 4.93
CA MET A 134 3.92 -8.80 6.20
C MET A 134 2.54 -8.64 6.86
N ALA A 135 1.51 -8.35 6.07
CA ALA A 135 0.15 -8.19 6.57
C ALA A 135 -0.41 -9.53 7.11
N THR A 136 -0.16 -10.63 6.37
CA THR A 136 -0.54 -11.99 6.78
C THR A 136 0.19 -12.40 8.06
N LEU A 137 1.48 -12.10 8.18
CA LEU A 137 2.23 -12.37 9.40
C LEU A 137 1.71 -11.55 10.58
N SER A 138 1.45 -10.25 10.39
CA SER A 138 0.91 -9.37 11.43
C SER A 138 -0.48 -9.78 11.91
N PHE A 139 -1.38 -10.08 10.98
CA PHE A 139 -2.72 -10.52 11.37
C PHE A 139 -2.71 -11.96 11.91
N GLY A 140 -1.86 -12.84 11.36
CA GLY A 140 -1.66 -14.19 11.88
C GLY A 140 -1.13 -14.19 13.32
N THR A 141 -0.17 -13.33 13.67
CA THR A 141 0.28 -13.16 15.06
C THR A 141 -0.82 -12.58 15.93
N THR A 142 -1.65 -11.68 15.40
CA THR A 142 -2.83 -11.16 16.11
C THR A 142 -3.81 -12.27 16.45
N LEU A 143 -4.13 -13.15 15.49
CA LEU A 143 -5.01 -14.30 15.71
C LEU A 143 -4.46 -15.28 16.76
N ALA A 144 -3.14 -15.49 16.77
CA ALA A 144 -2.49 -16.42 17.70
C ALA A 144 -2.36 -15.89 19.14
N ASN A 145 -2.36 -14.56 19.34
CA ASN A 145 -2.05 -13.97 20.65
C ASN A 145 -3.24 -13.23 21.29
N SER A 146 -4.29 -12.93 20.54
CA SER A 146 -5.42 -12.14 21.05
C SER A 146 -6.55 -13.02 21.55
N THR A 147 -6.93 -12.84 22.82
CA THR A 147 -8.07 -13.52 23.44
C THR A 147 -9.39 -13.25 22.70
N TYR A 148 -9.58 -12.04 22.18
CA TYR A 148 -10.76 -11.68 21.39
C TYR A 148 -10.87 -12.52 20.11
N TRP A 149 -9.78 -12.62 19.35
CA TRP A 149 -9.76 -13.33 18.08
C TRP A 149 -9.88 -14.84 18.24
N HIS A 150 -9.42 -15.41 19.36
CA HIS A 150 -9.68 -16.80 19.71
C HIS A 150 -11.18 -17.11 19.83
N GLY A 151 -12.00 -16.15 20.29
CA GLY A 151 -13.45 -16.30 20.34
C GLY A 151 -14.13 -16.22 18.96
N GLN A 152 -13.45 -15.67 17.95
CA GLN A 152 -13.98 -15.45 16.61
C GLN A 152 -13.08 -16.05 15.52
N LEU A 153 -12.44 -17.19 15.79
CA LEU A 153 -11.45 -17.78 14.88
C LEU A 153 -11.98 -18.02 13.47
N GLY A 154 -13.25 -18.43 13.32
CA GLY A 154 -13.86 -18.60 11.99
C GLY A 154 -13.83 -17.30 11.16
N LEU A 155 -14.20 -16.17 11.77
CA LEU A 155 -14.10 -14.85 11.13
C LEU A 155 -12.63 -14.47 10.90
N GLY A 156 -11.77 -14.70 11.90
CA GLY A 156 -10.33 -14.42 11.81
C GLY A 156 -9.66 -15.12 10.63
N ILE A 157 -9.91 -16.42 10.44
CA ILE A 157 -9.37 -17.21 9.33
C ILE A 157 -9.92 -16.69 7.99
N ALA A 158 -11.21 -16.38 7.91
CA ALA A 158 -11.81 -15.82 6.70
C ALA A 158 -11.17 -14.47 6.32
N LEU A 159 -10.95 -13.59 7.30
CA LEU A 159 -10.26 -12.32 7.12
C LEU A 159 -8.79 -12.49 6.74
N LEU A 160 -8.09 -13.49 7.29
CA LEU A 160 -6.71 -13.81 6.89
C LEU A 160 -6.66 -14.27 5.43
N GLY A 161 -7.60 -15.13 5.01
CA GLY A 161 -7.75 -15.55 3.62
C GLY A 161 -8.06 -14.36 2.68
N ALA A 162 -8.98 -13.48 3.08
CA ALA A 162 -9.32 -12.28 2.31
C ALA A 162 -8.11 -11.34 2.11
N LEU A 163 -7.22 -11.25 3.10
CA LEU A 163 -6.00 -10.45 3.04
C LEU A 163 -5.01 -10.94 1.96
N ILE A 164 -5.12 -12.21 1.55
CA ILE A 164 -4.33 -12.80 0.47
C ILE A 164 -5.09 -12.72 -0.85
N VAL A 165 -6.35 -13.17 -0.86
CA VAL A 165 -7.16 -13.31 -2.08
C VAL A 165 -7.44 -11.95 -2.71
N VAL A 166 -7.85 -10.96 -1.92
CA VAL A 166 -8.25 -9.64 -2.45
C VAL A 166 -7.08 -8.94 -3.15
N PRO A 167 -5.91 -8.74 -2.53
CA PRO A 167 -4.81 -8.06 -3.21
C PRO A 167 -4.29 -8.85 -4.42
N MET A 168 -4.28 -10.18 -4.35
CA MET A 168 -3.83 -11.03 -5.46
C MET A 168 -4.80 -10.98 -6.65
N SER A 169 -6.11 -10.92 -6.41
CA SER A 169 -7.11 -10.77 -7.47
C SER A 169 -6.99 -9.42 -8.20
N LEU A 170 -6.72 -8.35 -7.45
CA LEU A 170 -6.45 -7.03 -8.01
C LEU A 170 -5.19 -7.06 -8.88
N LEU A 171 -4.14 -7.75 -8.44
CA LEU A 171 -2.90 -7.89 -9.21
C LEU A 171 -3.12 -8.59 -10.56
N ARG A 172 -3.94 -9.65 -10.59
CA ARG A 172 -4.30 -10.33 -11.85
C ARG A 172 -5.00 -9.38 -12.81
N THR A 173 -6.00 -8.65 -12.31
CA THR A 173 -6.77 -7.68 -13.10
C THR A 173 -5.88 -6.58 -13.69
N LEU A 174 -4.94 -6.06 -12.91
CA LEU A 174 -3.98 -5.05 -13.39
C LEU A 174 -3.07 -5.60 -14.49
N ARG A 175 -2.53 -6.80 -14.30
CA ARG A 175 -1.68 -7.47 -15.30
C ARG A 175 -2.43 -7.78 -16.59
N GLU A 176 -3.71 -8.14 -16.50
CA GLU A 176 -4.57 -8.38 -17.65
C GLU A 176 -4.81 -7.08 -18.44
N ARG A 177 -5.07 -5.96 -17.76
CA ARG A 177 -5.21 -4.64 -18.40
C ARG A 177 -3.92 -4.19 -19.08
N ASP A 178 -2.77 -4.31 -18.41
CA ASP A 178 -1.48 -3.92 -18.98
C ASP A 178 -1.13 -4.76 -20.22
N ARG A 179 -1.40 -6.06 -20.18
CA ARG A 179 -1.23 -6.96 -21.35
C ARG A 179 -2.15 -6.59 -22.50
N ALA A 180 -3.41 -6.23 -22.23
CA ALA A 180 -4.34 -5.78 -23.27
C ALA A 180 -3.87 -4.49 -23.95
N MET A 181 -3.35 -3.52 -23.19
CA MET A 181 -2.80 -2.27 -23.74
C MET A 181 -1.51 -2.49 -24.53
N THR A 182 -0.65 -3.40 -24.09
CA THR A 182 0.64 -3.68 -24.74
C THR A 182 0.47 -4.56 -26.00
N GLY A 183 -0.51 -5.48 -25.99
CA GLY A 183 -0.87 -6.30 -27.16
C GLY A 183 -1.72 -5.57 -28.20
N ALA A 184 -2.33 -4.44 -27.85
CA ALA A 184 -3.16 -3.63 -28.74
C ALA A 184 -2.40 -2.46 -29.42
N MET A 185 -1.10 -2.29 -29.19
CA MET A 185 -0.28 -1.41 -30.03
C MET A 185 -0.22 -2.03 -31.43
N PRO A 186 -0.90 -1.46 -32.45
CA PRO A 186 -0.75 -1.94 -33.80
C PRO A 186 0.69 -1.59 -34.19
N THR A 187 1.47 -2.58 -34.62
CA THR A 187 2.63 -2.36 -35.48
C THR A 187 2.13 -1.83 -36.83
N GLY A 188 1.59 -0.62 -36.81
CA GLY A 188 1.11 0.12 -37.97
C GLY A 188 2.28 0.72 -38.72
N VAL A 189 3.13 -0.13 -39.31
CA VAL A 189 4.09 0.25 -40.35
C VAL A 189 4.15 -0.79 -41.48
N ASP A 190 3.80 -2.07 -41.23
CA ASP A 190 4.01 -3.12 -42.25
C ASP A 190 2.86 -3.34 -43.25
N ALA A 191 1.68 -2.73 -43.04
CA ALA A 191 0.56 -2.86 -43.98
C ALA A 191 0.69 -1.97 -45.24
N ALA A 192 1.59 -0.98 -45.23
CA ALA A 192 1.76 -0.04 -46.35
C ALA A 192 2.79 -0.49 -47.40
N SER A 193 3.56 -1.55 -47.15
CA SER A 193 4.65 -1.99 -48.07
C SER A 193 4.24 -3.09 -49.05
N GLN A 194 3.02 -3.65 -48.95
CA GLN A 194 2.57 -4.75 -49.83
C GLN A 194 1.76 -4.32 -51.06
N HIS A 195 1.32 -3.06 -51.18
CA HIS A 195 0.44 -2.63 -52.28
C HIS A 195 1.14 -1.98 -53.49
N GLY A 196 2.47 -2.01 -53.57
CA GLY A 196 3.25 -1.34 -54.62
C GLY A 196 3.80 -2.21 -55.76
N ARG A 197 3.61 -3.54 -55.76
CA ARG A 197 4.19 -4.42 -56.80
C ARG A 197 3.23 -4.64 -57.97
N ILE A 198 3.25 -3.72 -58.93
CA ILE A 198 2.68 -3.92 -60.27
C ILE A 198 3.53 -4.98 -61.00
N PRO A 199 2.94 -6.06 -61.57
CA PRO A 199 3.68 -7.02 -62.39
C PRO A 199 4.13 -6.41 -63.73
N THR A 200 5.34 -6.77 -64.16
CA THR A 200 6.11 -6.27 -65.31
C THR A 200 5.51 -6.55 -66.69
N PRO A 201 5.86 -5.77 -67.74
CA PRO A 201 5.44 -6.04 -69.11
C PRO A 201 6.30 -7.15 -69.75
N SER A 202 5.66 -8.17 -70.33
CA SER A 202 6.32 -9.14 -71.20
C SER A 202 6.14 -8.74 -72.66
N THR A 203 7.25 -8.46 -73.32
CA THR A 203 7.45 -8.15 -74.74
C THR A 203 6.77 -9.16 -75.67
N PRO A 204 6.16 -8.76 -76.80
CA PRO A 204 5.76 -9.70 -77.83
C PRO A 204 6.93 -9.99 -78.78
N PRO A 205 7.14 -11.23 -79.24
CA PRO A 205 7.91 -11.49 -80.45
C PRO A 205 6.95 -11.74 -81.61
N ARG A 206 7.24 -11.16 -82.78
CA ARG A 206 7.41 -11.89 -84.06
C ARG A 206 7.50 -10.95 -85.27
N VAL A 207 8.55 -11.25 -86.05
CA VAL A 207 8.68 -11.28 -87.52
C VAL A 207 8.31 -10.02 -88.30
#